data_AF-A0A7C5XPR3-F1
#
_entry.id   AF-A0A7C5XPR3-F1
#
_cell.length_a   1.000
_cell.length_b   1.000
_cell.length_c   1.000
_cell.angle_alpha   90.00
_cell.angle_beta   90.00
_cell.angle_gamma   90.00
#
_symmetry.space_group_name_H-M   'P 1'
#
loop_
_entity.id
_entity.type
_entity.pdbx_description
1 polymer ?
#
loop_
_entity_poly.entity_id
_entity_poly.type
_entity_poly.pdbx_seq_one_letter_code
_entity_poly.pdbx_strand_id
1 'polypeptide(L)'
;MNFEKKSTKTFSSSRRWVSSERVAVKVLEEMGYNVLDVRKKVIVNDTVVGEVDAIIDDGSGQLYAVEIKAGRIDVSGIRQAYVNSIILGIKPLVICKGFADDAAKELAEKLGVKVIQLSDVFLVESEELELIFREVIEDAIVDYFEIFYGIPHTISSDYLEILKALATSINIDEAAEKLKLDVHSFVKKVEEMRNNGILPKWAKRYTTLKRIAQLYIQRQNIAGILEDISKLYELLRSIIQQLNQLTQTLSNINKQVTKIQSSLQQAST
;
A
#
# COMPACT_ATOMS: atom_id res chain seq x y z
N MET A 1 -33.79 -15.85 2.84
CA MET A 1 -32.60 -15.28 2.17
C MET A 1 -31.82 -14.55 3.25
N ASN A 2 -30.88 -15.25 3.90
CA ASN A 2 -30.12 -14.72 5.03
C ASN A 2 -28.93 -13.91 4.50
N PHE A 3 -28.94 -12.61 4.77
CA PHE A 3 -27.77 -11.76 4.58
C PHE A 3 -26.82 -11.97 5.76
N GLU A 4 -25.78 -12.77 5.55
CA GLU A 4 -24.63 -12.80 6.45
C GLU A 4 -23.97 -11.42 6.48
N LYS A 5 -23.95 -10.80 7.67
CA LYS A 5 -23.17 -9.60 7.97
C LYS A 5 -21.69 -9.90 7.69
N LYS A 6 -21.13 -9.29 6.64
CA LYS A 6 -19.69 -9.25 6.41
C LYS A 6 -19.01 -8.64 7.64
N SER A 7 -18.19 -9.48 8.29
CA SER A 7 -17.25 -9.11 9.34
C SER A 7 -16.44 -7.87 8.92
N THR A 8 -16.70 -6.75 9.58
CA THR A 8 -15.83 -5.58 9.58
C THR A 8 -14.51 -6.02 10.21
N LYS A 9 -13.41 -5.97 9.45
CA LYS A 9 -12.06 -6.27 9.95
C LYS A 9 -11.71 -5.31 11.09
N THR A 10 -11.86 -5.79 12.31
CA THR A 10 -11.47 -5.08 13.53
C THR A 10 -9.95 -4.97 13.56
N PHE A 11 -9.40 -3.75 13.62
CA PHE A 11 -7.97 -3.55 13.87
C PHE A 11 -7.58 -4.23 15.18
N SER A 12 -6.55 -5.07 15.17
CA SER A 12 -6.02 -5.69 16.40
C SER A 12 -5.60 -4.60 17.40
N SER A 13 -5.93 -4.77 18.68
CA SER A 13 -5.63 -3.84 19.78
C SER A 13 -4.18 -3.35 19.78
N SER A 14 -3.22 -4.25 19.56
CA SER A 14 -1.78 -3.93 19.50
C SER A 14 -1.42 -2.94 18.39
N ARG A 15 -2.02 -3.04 17.19
CA ARG A 15 -1.77 -2.10 16.08
C ARG A 15 -2.43 -0.75 16.29
N ARG A 16 -3.61 -0.71 16.93
CA ARG A 16 -4.25 0.55 17.33
C ARG A 16 -3.37 1.29 18.32
N TRP A 17 -2.80 0.58 19.28
CA TRP A 17 -1.96 1.15 20.32
C TRP A 17 -0.67 1.77 19.76
N VAL A 18 0.07 1.05 18.93
CA VAL A 18 1.29 1.57 18.26
C VAL A 18 1.02 2.76 17.35
N SER A 19 -0.17 2.83 16.75
CA SER A 19 -0.59 3.99 15.96
C SER A 19 -0.88 5.19 16.85
N SER A 20 -1.53 4.97 18.00
CA SER A 20 -1.86 6.04 18.96
C SER A 20 -0.62 6.65 19.61
N GLU A 21 0.38 5.85 19.97
CA GLU A 21 1.67 6.35 20.49
C GLU A 21 2.34 7.28 19.48
N ARG A 22 2.51 6.82 18.23
CA ARG A 22 3.19 7.60 17.17
C ARG A 22 2.49 8.92 16.88
N VAL A 23 1.17 8.88 16.82
CA VAL A 23 0.35 10.07 16.56
C VAL A 23 0.48 11.06 17.73
N ALA A 24 0.42 10.59 18.98
CA ALA A 24 0.56 11.44 20.15
C ALA A 24 1.98 12.05 20.28
N VAL A 25 3.02 11.32 19.91
CA VAL A 25 4.40 11.86 19.85
C VAL A 25 4.49 12.97 18.82
N LYS A 26 3.95 12.77 17.61
CA LYS A 26 3.96 13.80 16.57
C LYS A 26 3.17 15.05 16.98
N VAL A 27 2.04 14.86 17.65
CA VAL A 27 1.24 15.95 18.23
C VAL A 27 2.07 16.76 19.24
N LEU A 28 2.85 16.11 20.10
CA LEU A 28 3.74 16.80 21.03
C LEU A 28 4.81 17.62 20.31
N GLU A 29 5.39 17.09 19.23
CA GLU A 29 6.35 17.83 18.40
C GLU A 29 5.71 19.08 17.78
N GLU A 30 4.48 18.96 17.25
CA GLU A 30 3.72 20.08 16.67
C GLU A 30 3.33 21.13 17.72
N MET A 31 3.14 20.71 18.98
CA MET A 31 2.93 21.62 20.12
C MET A 31 4.21 22.28 20.64
N GLY A 32 5.37 21.98 20.04
CA GLY A 32 6.66 22.59 20.36
C GLY A 32 7.50 21.84 21.40
N TYR A 33 7.13 20.61 21.77
CA TYR A 33 7.96 19.77 22.63
C TYR A 33 9.05 19.05 21.83
N ASN A 34 10.20 18.83 22.46
CA ASN A 34 11.27 18.00 21.91
C ASN A 34 11.20 16.58 22.49
N VAL A 35 11.14 15.56 21.64
CA VAL A 35 11.10 14.15 22.06
C VAL A 35 12.52 13.65 22.28
N LEU A 36 12.83 13.27 23.52
CA LEU A 36 14.18 12.85 23.92
C LEU A 36 14.36 11.33 23.91
N ASP A 37 13.33 10.59 24.33
CA ASP A 37 13.35 9.13 24.41
C ASP A 37 11.93 8.59 24.25
N VAL A 38 11.80 7.36 23.76
CA VAL A 38 10.51 6.67 23.61
C VAL A 38 10.59 5.30 24.27
N ARG A 39 9.50 4.88 24.93
CA ARG A 39 9.42 3.60 25.66
C ARG A 39 10.50 3.46 26.72
N LYS A 40 10.63 4.49 27.55
CA LYS A 40 11.65 4.56 28.60
C LYS A 40 11.26 3.63 29.75
N LYS A 41 12.08 2.61 29.98
CA LYS A 41 11.96 1.75 31.16
C LYS A 41 12.24 2.54 32.43
N VAL A 42 11.36 2.39 33.42
CA VAL A 42 11.52 2.92 34.77
C VAL A 42 12.20 1.85 35.62
N ILE A 43 13.36 2.17 36.18
CA ILE A 43 14.23 1.21 36.87
C ILE A 43 14.43 1.65 38.33
N VAL A 44 14.24 0.72 39.26
CA VAL A 44 14.54 0.87 40.69
C VAL A 44 15.40 -0.31 41.13
N ASN A 45 16.57 -0.06 41.70
CA ASN A 45 17.51 -1.10 42.14
C ASN A 45 17.74 -2.18 41.06
N ASP A 46 18.08 -1.75 39.84
CA ASP A 46 18.31 -2.60 38.66
C ASP A 46 17.11 -3.46 38.21
N THR A 47 15.92 -3.24 38.78
CA THR A 47 14.68 -3.91 38.40
C THR A 47 13.78 -2.97 37.61
N VAL A 48 13.27 -3.43 36.47
CA VAL A 48 12.26 -2.68 35.70
C VAL A 48 10.94 -2.73 36.44
N VAL A 49 10.49 -1.59 36.94
CA VAL A 49 9.24 -1.44 37.71
C VAL A 49 8.11 -0.82 36.89
N GLY A 50 8.43 -0.27 35.72
CA GLY A 50 7.46 0.35 34.83
C GLY A 50 8.07 0.78 33.50
N GLU A 51 7.26 1.45 32.69
CA GLU A 51 7.64 2.05 31.42
C GLU A 51 6.83 3.35 31.25
N VAL A 52 7.42 4.34 30.61
CA VAL A 52 6.72 5.54 30.14
C VAL A 52 6.87 5.62 28.62
N ASP A 53 5.81 6.06 27.94
CA ASP A 53 5.73 5.99 26.48
C ASP A 53 6.71 6.96 25.81
N ALA A 54 6.95 8.13 26.43
CA ALA A 54 7.98 9.07 25.99
C ALA A 54 8.54 9.94 27.12
N ILE A 55 9.74 10.48 26.87
CA ILE A 55 10.34 11.56 27.64
C ILE A 55 10.44 12.77 26.72
N ILE A 56 9.88 13.89 27.14
CA ILE A 56 9.87 15.12 26.34
C ILE A 56 10.35 16.33 27.13
N ASP A 57 10.83 17.34 26.42
CA ASP A 57 11.21 18.67 26.92
C ASP A 57 10.27 19.73 26.32
N ASP A 58 9.84 20.71 27.11
CA ASP A 58 8.97 21.81 26.65
C ASP A 58 9.70 22.98 25.96
N GLY A 59 11.00 22.83 25.71
CA GLY A 59 11.85 23.86 25.12
C GLY A 59 12.42 24.86 26.15
N SER A 60 11.94 24.82 27.39
CA SER A 60 12.49 25.59 28.51
C SER A 60 13.43 24.77 29.41
N GLY A 61 13.65 23.50 29.08
CA GLY A 61 14.44 22.56 29.88
C GLY A 61 13.60 21.77 30.89
N GLN A 62 12.27 21.91 30.87
CA GLN A 62 11.40 21.14 31.76
C GLN A 62 11.07 19.78 31.13
N LEU A 63 11.51 18.72 31.80
CA LEU A 63 11.26 17.35 31.38
C LEU A 63 9.91 16.83 31.86
N TYR A 64 9.25 16.07 31.00
CA TYR A 64 8.00 15.37 31.26
C TYR A 64 8.09 13.88 30.91
N ALA A 65 7.57 13.04 31.81
CA ALA A 65 7.26 11.63 31.56
C ALA A 65 5.85 11.54 30.97
N VAL A 66 5.74 11.05 29.74
CA VAL A 66 4.48 11.00 28.98
C VAL A 66 3.86 9.61 29.06
N GLU A 67 2.59 9.55 29.42
CA GLU A 67 1.72 8.37 29.30
C GLU A 67 0.63 8.64 28.26
N ILE A 68 0.46 7.73 27.31
CA ILE A 68 -0.43 7.86 26.16
C ILE A 68 -1.57 6.85 26.30
N LYS A 69 -2.80 7.35 26.46
CA LYS A 69 -4.01 6.53 26.48
C LYS A 69 -4.86 6.79 25.24
N ALA A 70 -5.13 5.75 24.47
CA ALA A 70 -5.99 5.83 23.27
C ALA A 70 -7.46 6.19 23.57
N GLY A 71 -7.89 6.05 24.83
CA GLY A 71 -9.25 6.30 25.31
C GLY A 71 -9.29 7.40 26.37
N ARG A 72 -10.34 7.36 27.20
CA ARG A 72 -10.44 8.21 28.39
C ARG A 72 -9.49 7.71 29.48
N ILE A 73 -8.91 8.60 30.28
CA ILE A 73 -8.07 8.22 31.41
C ILE A 73 -8.86 8.15 32.71
N ASP A 74 -8.63 7.08 33.46
CA ASP A 74 -9.21 6.82 34.77
C ASP A 74 -8.23 7.13 35.90
N VAL A 75 -8.70 7.00 37.15
CA VAL A 75 -7.88 7.19 38.36
C VAL A 75 -6.62 6.32 38.36
N SER A 76 -6.70 5.08 37.87
CA SER A 76 -5.56 4.17 37.85
C SER A 76 -4.47 4.67 36.90
N GLY A 77 -4.83 5.13 35.71
CA GLY A 77 -3.89 5.71 34.74
C GLY A 77 -3.22 6.98 35.25
N ILE A 78 -3.96 7.86 35.95
CA ILE A 78 -3.38 9.07 36.55
C ILE A 78 -2.34 8.72 37.61
N ARG A 79 -2.63 7.74 38.48
CA ARG A 79 -1.67 7.27 39.49
C ARG A 79 -0.43 6.66 38.86
N GLN A 80 -0.59 5.86 37.80
CA GLN A 80 0.54 5.26 37.09
C GLN A 80 1.47 6.33 36.50
N ALA A 81 0.91 7.31 35.79
CA ALA A 81 1.69 8.40 35.21
C ALA A 81 2.46 9.19 36.29
N TYR A 82 1.80 9.49 37.41
CA TYR A 82 2.40 10.21 38.54
C TYR A 82 3.51 9.41 39.24
N VAL A 83 3.28 8.12 39.52
CA VAL A 83 4.27 7.27 40.20
C VAL A 83 5.51 7.09 39.32
N ASN A 84 5.31 6.80 38.03
CA ASN A 84 6.42 6.61 37.11
C ASN A 84 7.24 7.90 36.94
N SER A 85 6.59 9.07 36.88
CA SER A 85 7.29 10.35 36.76
C SER A 85 8.10 10.70 38.01
N ILE A 86 7.58 10.41 39.21
CA ILE A 86 8.32 10.58 40.47
C ILE A 86 9.59 9.72 40.48
N ILE A 87 9.48 8.45 40.11
CA ILE A 87 10.63 7.54 40.10
C ILE A 87 11.71 8.05 39.14
N LEU A 88 11.31 8.64 38.01
CA LEU A 88 12.21 9.26 37.04
C LEU A 88 12.69 10.68 37.43
N GLY A 89 12.11 11.29 38.46
CA GLY A 89 12.45 12.64 38.91
C GLY A 89 11.99 13.76 37.97
N ILE A 90 10.96 13.54 37.15
CA ILE A 90 10.46 14.49 36.14
C ILE A 90 8.95 14.69 36.26
N LYS A 91 8.37 15.67 35.54
CA LYS A 91 6.94 16.00 35.69
C LYS A 91 6.05 14.99 34.94
N PRO A 92 4.88 14.63 35.47
CA PRO A 92 3.94 13.76 34.76
C PRO A 92 3.16 14.51 33.69
N LEU A 93 3.01 13.89 32.52
CA LEU A 93 2.15 14.34 31.43
C LEU A 93 1.35 13.15 30.89
N VAL A 94 0.06 13.36 30.62
CA VAL A 94 -0.84 12.37 30.02
C VAL A 94 -1.43 12.93 28.74
N ILE A 95 -1.49 12.10 27.70
CA ILE A 95 -2.25 12.36 26.47
C ILE A 95 -3.40 11.37 26.40
N CYS A 96 -4.64 11.86 26.32
CA CYS A 96 -5.82 11.00 26.28
C CYS A 96 -7.00 11.63 25.53
N LYS A 97 -8.11 10.92 25.33
CA LYS A 97 -9.34 11.51 24.73
C LYS A 97 -10.20 12.32 25.71
N GLY A 98 -9.79 12.42 26.97
CA GLY A 98 -10.55 13.05 28.06
C GLY A 98 -10.56 12.21 29.33
N PHE A 99 -11.22 12.69 30.38
CA PHE A 99 -11.34 11.97 31.65
C PHE A 99 -12.48 10.94 31.63
N ALA A 100 -12.29 9.83 32.35
CA ALA A 100 -13.31 8.79 32.51
C ALA A 100 -14.47 9.28 33.41
N ASP A 101 -14.14 10.01 34.48
CA ASP A 101 -15.04 10.57 35.47
C ASP A 101 -14.42 11.82 36.14
N ASP A 102 -15.19 12.52 36.96
CA ASP A 102 -14.72 13.70 37.70
C ASP A 102 -13.63 13.35 38.72
N ALA A 103 -13.63 12.12 39.26
CA ALA A 103 -12.62 11.68 40.21
C ALA A 103 -11.22 11.61 39.59
N ALA A 104 -11.11 11.16 38.34
CA ALA A 104 -9.86 11.16 37.59
C ALA A 104 -9.37 12.59 37.31
N LYS A 105 -10.29 13.52 37.01
CA LYS A 105 -9.97 14.93 36.78
C LYS A 105 -9.43 15.60 38.04
N GLU A 106 -10.18 15.51 39.14
CA GLU A 106 -9.79 16.08 40.45
C GLU A 106 -8.45 15.50 40.93
N LEU A 107 -8.22 14.20 40.72
CA LEU A 107 -6.94 13.58 41.09
C LEU A 107 -5.78 14.11 40.24
N ALA A 108 -5.97 14.29 38.93
CA ALA A 108 -4.94 14.80 38.05
C ALA A 108 -4.52 16.23 38.46
N GLU A 109 -5.50 17.09 38.74
CA GLU A 109 -5.27 18.45 39.25
C GLU A 109 -4.54 18.42 40.60
N LYS A 110 -4.98 17.56 41.53
CA LYS A 110 -4.37 17.44 42.86
C LYS A 110 -2.92 16.97 42.83
N LEU A 111 -2.60 16.04 41.93
CA LEU A 111 -1.25 15.47 41.78
C LEU A 111 -0.35 16.29 40.84
N GLY A 112 -0.86 17.34 40.21
CA GLY A 112 -0.11 18.14 39.25
C GLY A 112 0.22 17.37 37.96
N VAL A 113 -0.62 16.40 37.58
CA VAL A 113 -0.49 15.66 36.32
C VAL A 113 -1.03 16.53 35.18
N LYS A 114 -0.15 16.93 34.25
CA LYS A 114 -0.57 17.70 33.08
C LYS A 114 -1.33 16.78 32.12
N VAL A 115 -2.58 17.09 31.82
CA VAL A 115 -3.39 16.29 30.88
C VAL A 115 -3.64 17.09 29.61
N ILE A 116 -3.23 16.53 28.48
CA ILE A 116 -3.53 17.02 27.14
C ILE A 116 -4.65 16.14 26.57
N GLN A 117 -5.83 16.72 26.35
CA GLN A 117 -6.93 15.98 25.72
C GLN A 117 -6.81 16.10 24.21
N LEU A 118 -6.84 14.97 23.51
CA LEU A 118 -6.76 14.91 22.05
C LEU A 118 -7.94 15.60 21.37
N SER A 119 -9.10 15.72 22.03
CA SER A 119 -10.21 16.56 21.56
C SER A 119 -9.83 18.03 21.42
N ASP A 120 -8.88 18.48 22.23
CA ASP A 120 -8.46 19.87 22.31
C ASP A 120 -7.27 20.14 21.37
N VAL A 121 -6.64 19.07 20.87
CA VAL A 121 -5.47 19.14 19.98
C VAL A 121 -5.82 18.80 18.53
N PHE A 122 -6.73 17.86 18.29
CA PHE A 122 -7.26 17.59 16.95
C PHE A 122 -8.47 18.50 16.67
N LEU A 123 -8.18 19.76 16.35
CA LEU A 123 -9.08 20.61 15.57
C LEU A 123 -8.91 20.29 14.08
N VAL A 124 -8.99 19.01 13.70
CA VAL A 124 -9.05 18.67 12.27
C VAL A 124 -10.48 18.92 11.85
N GLU A 125 -10.70 20.05 11.19
CA GLU A 125 -11.99 20.36 10.57
C GLU A 125 -12.36 19.23 9.60
N SER A 126 -13.66 18.98 9.42
CA SER A 126 -14.10 17.83 8.60
C SER A 126 -13.59 17.94 7.16
N GLU A 127 -13.39 19.18 6.71
CA GLU A 127 -12.83 19.61 5.45
C GLU A 127 -11.36 19.19 5.29
N GLU A 128 -10.53 19.37 6.33
CA GLU A 128 -9.12 18.97 6.30
C GLU A 128 -9.00 17.44 6.27
N LEU A 129 -9.87 16.74 7.00
CA LEU A 129 -9.94 15.29 6.92
C LEU A 129 -10.33 14.82 5.51
N GLU A 130 -11.30 15.48 4.86
CA GLU A 130 -11.68 15.16 3.48
C GLU A 130 -10.48 15.33 2.52
N LEU A 131 -9.75 16.44 2.64
CA LEU A 131 -8.56 16.71 1.81
C LEU A 131 -7.51 15.61 1.97
N ILE A 132 -7.14 15.28 3.21
CA ILE A 132 -6.16 14.21 3.51
C ILE A 132 -6.63 12.87 2.93
N PHE A 133 -7.91 12.54 3.09
CA PHE A 133 -8.45 11.28 2.55
C PHE A 133 -8.43 11.26 1.03
N ARG A 134 -8.76 12.37 0.38
CA ARG A 134 -8.73 12.52 -1.08
C ARG A 134 -7.32 12.33 -1.61
N GLU A 135 -6.33 13.01 -1.02
CA GLU A 135 -4.92 12.89 -1.38
C GLU A 135 -4.42 11.44 -1.24
N VAL A 136 -4.69 10.80 -0.10
CA VAL A 136 -4.27 9.39 0.13
C VAL A 136 -4.91 8.43 -0.87
N ILE A 137 -6.16 8.68 -1.27
CA ILE A 137 -6.84 7.86 -2.28
C ILE A 137 -6.25 8.12 -3.67
N GLU A 138 -6.02 9.39 -4.03
CA GLU A 138 -5.42 9.78 -5.30
C GLU A 138 -4.02 9.16 -5.44
N ASP A 139 -3.16 9.30 -4.43
CA ASP A 139 -1.82 8.70 -4.41
C ASP A 139 -1.88 7.17 -4.58
N ALA A 140 -2.78 6.51 -3.84
CA ALA A 140 -2.93 5.07 -3.96
C ALA A 140 -3.39 4.65 -5.37
N ILE A 141 -4.29 5.41 -5.99
CA ILE A 141 -4.76 5.15 -7.35
C ILE A 141 -3.63 5.36 -8.37
N VAL A 142 -2.88 6.46 -8.25
CA VAL A 142 -1.72 6.77 -9.09
C VAL A 142 -0.68 5.65 -8.98
N ASP A 143 -0.33 5.23 -7.77
CA ASP A 143 0.60 4.12 -7.50
C ASP A 143 0.21 2.83 -8.25
N TYR A 144 -1.07 2.45 -8.26
CA TYR A 144 -1.52 1.27 -8.99
C TYR A 144 -1.57 1.49 -10.51
N PHE A 145 -1.89 2.71 -10.96
CA PHE A 145 -1.88 3.05 -12.38
C PHE A 145 -0.48 3.08 -12.97
N GLU A 146 0.52 3.56 -12.23
CA GLU A 146 1.92 3.52 -12.66
C GLU A 146 2.40 2.09 -12.88
N ILE A 147 1.95 1.13 -12.06
CA ILE A 147 2.28 -0.30 -12.27
C ILE A 147 1.60 -0.82 -13.54
N PHE A 148 0.36 -0.40 -13.81
CA PHE A 148 -0.40 -0.87 -14.96
C PHE A 148 0.09 -0.26 -16.27
N TYR A 149 0.33 1.07 -16.31
CA TYR A 149 0.72 1.81 -17.51
C TYR A 149 2.23 2.05 -17.64
N GLY A 150 3.01 1.79 -16.60
CA GLY A 150 4.45 2.05 -16.58
C GLY A 150 5.18 1.38 -17.74
N ILE A 151 6.16 2.09 -18.31
CA ILE A 151 6.94 1.71 -19.49
C ILE A 151 7.33 0.22 -19.38
N PRO A 152 7.12 -0.61 -20.42
CA PRO A 152 7.46 -2.02 -20.36
C PRO A 152 8.99 -2.17 -20.24
N HIS A 153 9.46 -2.32 -19.00
CA HIS A 153 10.74 -2.97 -18.78
C HIS A 153 10.60 -4.41 -19.29
N THR A 154 11.52 -4.83 -20.14
CA THR A 154 11.71 -6.24 -20.47
C THR A 154 12.09 -6.96 -19.18
N ILE A 155 11.07 -7.48 -18.48
CA ILE A 155 11.23 -8.27 -17.27
C ILE A 155 11.97 -9.55 -17.65
N SER A 156 13.05 -9.87 -16.96
CA SER A 156 13.80 -11.12 -17.18
C SER A 156 12.90 -12.33 -16.93
N SER A 157 13.22 -13.47 -17.57
CA SER A 157 12.49 -14.72 -17.38
C SER A 157 12.39 -15.10 -15.89
N ASP A 158 13.48 -14.94 -15.15
CA ASP A 158 13.57 -15.22 -13.72
C ASP A 158 12.58 -14.37 -12.90
N TYR A 159 12.48 -13.08 -13.18
CA TYR A 159 11.55 -12.19 -12.48
C TYR A 159 10.09 -12.49 -12.84
N LEU A 160 9.85 -12.93 -14.06
CA LEU A 160 8.52 -13.32 -14.53
C LEU A 160 8.02 -14.59 -13.81
N GLU A 161 8.90 -15.56 -13.56
CA GLU A 161 8.58 -16.73 -12.73
C GLU A 161 8.23 -16.36 -11.29
N ILE A 162 8.95 -15.39 -10.70
CA ILE A 162 8.65 -14.89 -9.36
C ILE A 162 7.28 -14.20 -9.32
N LEU A 163 6.96 -13.38 -10.31
CA LEU A 163 5.63 -12.76 -10.42
C LEU A 163 4.53 -13.82 -10.55
N LYS A 164 4.72 -14.87 -11.36
CA LYS A 164 3.77 -15.99 -11.47
C LYS A 164 3.58 -16.72 -10.15
N ALA A 165 4.67 -16.99 -9.42
CA ALA A 165 4.60 -17.62 -8.11
C ALA A 165 3.83 -16.74 -7.11
N LEU A 166 4.11 -15.44 -7.04
CA LEU A 166 3.41 -14.48 -6.19
C LEU A 166 1.91 -14.39 -6.52
N ALA A 167 1.56 -14.32 -7.80
CA ALA A 167 0.19 -14.11 -8.25
C ALA A 167 -0.73 -15.30 -7.96
N THR A 168 -0.19 -16.52 -8.00
CA THR A 168 -0.95 -17.77 -7.89
C THR A 168 -0.95 -18.36 -6.48
N SER A 169 -0.03 -17.94 -5.60
CA SER A 169 0.13 -18.55 -4.28
C SER A 169 -0.61 -17.79 -3.18
N ILE A 170 -1.03 -18.47 -2.13
CA ILE A 170 -1.82 -17.91 -1.02
C ILE A 170 -0.93 -17.15 -0.04
N ASN A 171 0.29 -17.64 0.20
CA ASN A 171 1.25 -17.08 1.15
C ASN A 171 2.68 -17.15 0.59
N ILE A 172 3.64 -16.63 1.37
CA ILE A 172 5.04 -16.56 0.96
C ILE A 172 5.71 -17.93 0.89
N ASP A 173 5.31 -18.86 1.76
CA ASP A 173 5.85 -20.21 1.84
C ASP A 173 5.53 -21.00 0.56
N GLU A 174 4.26 -20.99 0.13
CA GLU A 174 3.81 -21.64 -1.10
C GLU A 174 4.45 -21.00 -2.34
N ALA A 175 4.64 -19.66 -2.34
CA ALA A 175 5.31 -18.97 -3.44
C ALA A 175 6.79 -19.38 -3.56
N ALA A 176 7.49 -19.54 -2.43
CA ALA A 176 8.87 -20.00 -2.41
C ALA A 176 8.98 -21.48 -2.84
N GLU A 177 8.07 -22.33 -2.36
CA GLU A 177 8.01 -23.76 -2.70
C GLU A 177 7.83 -23.99 -4.20
N LYS A 178 6.97 -23.22 -4.87
CA LYS A 178 6.79 -23.29 -6.34
C LYS A 178 8.07 -23.05 -7.13
N LEU A 179 8.99 -22.24 -6.60
CA LEU A 179 10.29 -21.97 -7.20
C LEU A 179 11.40 -22.87 -6.65
N LYS A 180 11.07 -23.82 -5.76
CA LYS A 180 12.02 -24.68 -5.05
C LYS A 180 13.07 -23.86 -4.29
N LEU A 181 12.68 -22.72 -3.74
CA LEU A 181 13.51 -21.85 -2.92
C LEU A 181 13.06 -21.94 -1.46
N ASP A 182 14.00 -21.70 -0.55
CA ASP A 182 13.63 -21.38 0.83
C ASP A 182 13.06 -19.95 0.92
N VAL A 183 12.31 -19.68 1.99
CA VAL A 183 11.63 -18.40 2.19
C VAL A 183 12.61 -17.23 2.23
N HIS A 184 13.79 -17.40 2.81
CA HIS A 184 14.78 -16.33 2.92
C HIS A 184 15.34 -15.96 1.54
N SER A 185 15.73 -16.95 0.74
CA SER A 185 16.18 -16.76 -0.64
C SER A 185 15.09 -16.11 -1.50
N PHE A 186 13.83 -16.52 -1.34
CA PHE A 186 12.69 -15.92 -2.03
C PHE A 186 12.52 -14.44 -1.67
N VAL A 187 12.52 -14.11 -0.37
CA VAL A 187 12.44 -12.72 0.11
C VAL A 187 13.57 -11.87 -0.46
N LYS A 188 14.80 -12.41 -0.51
CA LYS A 188 15.96 -11.72 -1.08
C LYS A 188 15.76 -11.38 -2.56
N LYS A 189 15.21 -12.31 -3.35
CA LYS A 189 14.87 -12.04 -4.76
C LYS A 189 13.76 -10.98 -4.89
N VAL A 190 12.75 -11.01 -4.03
CA VAL A 190 11.70 -9.97 -4.01
C VAL A 190 12.28 -8.59 -3.65
N GLU A 191 13.25 -8.53 -2.74
CA GLU A 191 13.96 -7.29 -2.41
C GLU A 191 14.78 -6.77 -3.60
N GLU A 192 15.47 -7.66 -4.29
CA GLU A 192 16.22 -7.33 -5.50
C GLU A 192 15.32 -6.72 -6.59
N MET A 193 14.16 -7.34 -6.83
CA MET A 193 13.15 -6.81 -7.76
C MET A 193 12.66 -5.41 -7.36
N ARG A 194 12.60 -5.12 -6.06
CA ARG A 194 12.22 -3.79 -5.56
C ARG A 194 13.32 -2.76 -5.78
N ASN A 195 14.57 -3.14 -5.55
CA ASN A 195 15.73 -2.27 -5.79
C ASN A 195 15.90 -1.96 -7.27
N ASN A 196 15.56 -2.91 -8.14
CA ASN A 196 15.60 -2.77 -9.59
C ASN A 196 14.36 -2.08 -10.18
N GLY A 197 13.45 -1.58 -9.34
CA GLY A 197 12.27 -0.83 -9.79
C GLY A 197 11.16 -1.68 -10.45
N ILE A 198 11.27 -3.01 -10.43
CA ILE A 198 10.23 -3.90 -10.95
C ILE A 198 9.04 -3.94 -9.99
N LEU A 199 9.32 -4.00 -8.69
CA LEU A 199 8.32 -3.90 -7.63
C LEU A 199 8.43 -2.53 -6.94
N PRO A 200 7.32 -1.89 -6.60
CA PRO A 200 7.36 -0.59 -5.93
C PRO A 200 7.88 -0.72 -4.50
N LYS A 201 8.56 0.34 -4.03
CA LYS A 201 9.20 0.36 -2.69
C LYS A 201 8.22 0.23 -1.54
N TRP A 202 6.98 0.68 -1.72
CA TRP A 202 5.93 0.64 -0.73
C TRP A 202 5.28 -0.75 -0.57
N ALA A 203 5.46 -1.67 -1.53
CA ALA A 203 4.86 -3.00 -1.50
C ALA A 203 5.60 -3.96 -0.57
N LYS A 204 5.33 -3.83 0.74
CA LYS A 204 5.95 -4.66 1.79
C LYS A 204 5.13 -5.90 2.17
N ARG A 205 3.81 -5.85 2.01
CA ARG A 205 2.91 -6.96 2.40
C ARG A 205 2.77 -7.97 1.28
N TYR A 206 2.78 -9.26 1.61
CA TYR A 206 2.56 -10.34 0.64
C TYR A 206 1.28 -10.14 -0.19
N THR A 207 0.18 -9.75 0.45
CA THR A 207 -1.10 -9.48 -0.25
C THR A 207 -0.99 -8.37 -1.29
N THR A 208 -0.15 -7.36 -1.04
CA THR A 208 0.10 -6.26 -1.96
C THR A 208 0.96 -6.74 -3.12
N LEU A 209 2.05 -7.46 -2.83
CA LEU A 209 2.92 -8.08 -3.83
C LEU A 209 2.13 -9.00 -4.77
N LYS A 210 1.24 -9.82 -4.22
CA LYS A 210 0.34 -10.69 -5.00
C LYS A 210 -0.54 -9.90 -5.96
N ARG A 211 -1.17 -8.82 -5.51
CA ARG A 211 -2.02 -7.96 -6.36
C ARG A 211 -1.22 -7.33 -7.50
N ILE A 212 -0.04 -6.80 -7.17
CA ILE A 212 0.87 -6.21 -8.15
C ILE A 212 1.29 -7.25 -9.19
N ALA A 213 1.66 -8.45 -8.75
CA ALA A 213 2.02 -9.54 -9.64
C ALA A 213 0.86 -9.97 -10.55
N GLN A 214 -0.37 -9.99 -10.03
CA GLN A 214 -1.58 -10.25 -10.82
C GLN A 214 -1.79 -9.17 -11.90
N LEU A 215 -1.61 -7.90 -11.55
CA LEU A 215 -1.70 -6.79 -12.52
C LEU A 215 -0.64 -6.91 -13.62
N TYR A 216 0.60 -7.25 -13.26
CA TYR A 216 1.67 -7.48 -14.23
C TYR A 216 1.33 -8.61 -15.21
N ILE A 217 0.82 -9.74 -14.72
CA ILE A 217 0.44 -10.88 -15.58
C ILE A 217 -0.74 -10.50 -16.48
N GLN A 218 -1.77 -9.84 -15.95
CA GLN A 218 -2.91 -9.38 -16.75
C GLN A 218 -2.46 -8.42 -17.85
N ARG A 219 -1.55 -7.50 -17.53
CA ARG A 219 -0.97 -6.58 -18.51
C ARG A 219 -0.24 -7.31 -19.62
N GLN A 220 0.59 -8.31 -19.29
CA GLN A 220 1.27 -9.12 -20.32
C GLN A 220 0.28 -9.88 -21.20
N ASN A 221 -0.77 -10.45 -20.62
CA ASN A 221 -1.81 -11.13 -21.39
C ASN A 221 -2.50 -10.17 -22.36
N ILE A 222 -2.85 -8.96 -21.90
CA ILE A 222 -3.46 -7.92 -22.76
C ILE A 222 -2.49 -7.52 -23.88
N ALA A 223 -1.21 -7.31 -23.57
CA ALA A 223 -0.21 -6.96 -24.57
C ALA A 223 -0.04 -8.06 -25.63
N GLY A 224 -0.02 -9.33 -25.22
CA GLY A 224 0.05 -10.47 -26.15
C GLY A 224 -1.17 -10.56 -27.06
N ILE A 225 -2.39 -10.37 -26.51
CA ILE A 225 -3.63 -10.32 -27.29
C ILE A 225 -3.57 -9.19 -28.32
N LEU A 226 -3.08 -8.01 -27.95
CA LEU A 226 -2.95 -6.88 -28.87
C LEU A 226 -1.97 -7.18 -30.01
N GLU A 227 -0.83 -7.81 -29.70
CA GLU A 227 0.15 -8.24 -30.71
C GLU A 227 -0.44 -9.26 -31.68
N ASP A 228 -1.19 -10.25 -31.18
CA ASP A 228 -1.86 -11.25 -32.01
C ASP A 228 -2.93 -10.61 -32.91
N ILE A 229 -3.69 -9.64 -32.39
CA ILE A 229 -4.64 -8.86 -33.18
C ILE A 229 -3.93 -8.09 -34.29
N SER A 230 -2.79 -7.45 -34.00
CA SER A 230 -1.98 -6.75 -35.01
C SER A 230 -1.49 -7.70 -36.10
N LYS A 231 -0.98 -8.89 -35.74
CA LYS A 231 -0.56 -9.91 -36.72
C LYS A 231 -1.72 -10.39 -37.59
N LEU A 232 -2.89 -10.63 -37.00
CA LEU A 232 -4.09 -11.04 -37.72
C LEU A 232 -4.53 -9.96 -38.72
N TYR A 233 -4.46 -8.69 -38.32
CA TYR A 233 -4.80 -7.57 -39.19
C TYR A 233 -3.88 -7.48 -40.42
N GLU A 234 -2.56 -7.66 -40.23
CA GLU A 234 -1.59 -7.68 -41.33
C GLU A 234 -1.82 -8.86 -42.30
N LEU A 235 -2.10 -10.06 -41.76
CA LEU A 235 -2.47 -11.22 -42.57
C LEU A 235 -3.72 -10.96 -43.41
N LEU A 236 -4.76 -10.37 -42.80
CA LEU A 236 -6.01 -10.06 -43.49
C LEU A 236 -5.80 -9.01 -44.59
N ARG A 237 -4.96 -7.99 -44.35
CA ARG A 237 -4.55 -7.03 -45.39
C ARG A 237 -3.84 -7.73 -46.56
N SER A 238 -2.92 -8.65 -46.27
CA SER A 238 -2.20 -9.41 -47.30
C SER A 238 -3.15 -10.25 -48.16
N ILE A 239 -4.12 -10.93 -47.54
CA ILE A 239 -5.13 -11.73 -48.25
C ILE A 239 -5.98 -10.85 -49.17
N ILE A 240 -6.44 -9.69 -48.69
CA ILE A 240 -7.20 -8.73 -49.51
C ILE A 240 -6.38 -8.29 -50.74
N GLN A 241 -5.09 -8.02 -50.56
CA GLN A 241 -4.22 -7.62 -51.66
C GLN A 241 -4.06 -8.74 -52.71
N GLN A 242 -3.87 -9.99 -52.27
CA GLN A 242 -3.78 -11.14 -53.17
C GLN A 242 -5.09 -11.39 -53.94
N LEU A 243 -6.25 -11.27 -53.27
CA LEU A 243 -7.56 -11.40 -53.92
C LEU A 243 -7.78 -10.34 -55.00
N ASN A 244 -7.36 -9.10 -54.75
CA ASN A 244 -7.43 -8.03 -55.74
C ASN A 244 -6.54 -8.32 -56.96
N GLN A 245 -5.32 -8.82 -56.74
CA GLN A 245 -4.42 -9.24 -57.83
C GLN A 245 -4.99 -10.39 -58.66
N LEU A 246 -5.60 -11.38 -58.00
CA LEU A 246 -6.24 -12.51 -58.68
C LEU A 246 -7.41 -12.03 -59.54
N THR A 247 -8.26 -11.14 -59.00
CA THR A 247 -9.40 -10.55 -59.71
C THR A 247 -8.95 -9.79 -60.96
N GLN A 248 -7.86 -9.02 -60.85
CA GLN A 248 -7.28 -8.30 -61.99
C GLN A 248 -6.72 -9.26 -63.05
N THR A 249 -6.07 -10.34 -62.63
CA THR A 249 -5.53 -11.36 -63.54
C THR A 249 -6.65 -12.09 -64.29
N LEU A 250 -7.71 -12.49 -63.58
CA LEU A 250 -8.90 -13.10 -64.19
C LEU A 250 -9.58 -12.18 -65.20
N SER A 251 -9.69 -10.88 -64.89
CA SER A 251 -10.22 -9.88 -65.82
C SER A 251 -9.38 -9.78 -67.10
N ASN A 252 -8.05 -9.80 -66.98
CA ASN A 252 -7.14 -9.77 -68.12
C ASN A 252 -7.24 -11.04 -68.98
N ILE A 253 -7.29 -12.21 -68.35
CA ILE A 253 -7.48 -13.50 -69.04
C ILE A 253 -8.81 -13.48 -69.80
N ASN A 254 -9.90 -13.04 -69.15
CA ASN A 254 -11.21 -13.01 -69.78
C ASN A 254 -11.20 -12.12 -71.04
N LYS A 255 -10.59 -10.93 -70.97
CA LYS A 255 -10.40 -10.05 -72.14
C LYS A 255 -9.60 -10.70 -73.27
N GLN A 256 -8.54 -11.46 -72.95
CA GLN A 256 -7.76 -12.18 -73.95
C GLN A 256 -8.58 -13.30 -74.61
N VAL A 257 -9.34 -14.07 -73.83
CA VAL A 257 -10.23 -15.11 -74.36
C VAL A 257 -11.27 -14.50 -75.30
N THR A 258 -11.90 -13.38 -74.93
CA THR A 258 -12.89 -12.71 -75.80
C THR A 258 -12.25 -12.26 -77.12
N LYS A 259 -11.01 -11.75 -77.06
CA LYS A 259 -10.26 -11.34 -78.26
C LYS A 259 -9.91 -12.50 -79.17
N ILE A 260 -9.51 -13.65 -78.61
CA ILE A 260 -9.23 -14.87 -79.39
C ILE A 260 -10.52 -15.37 -80.04
N GLN A 261 -11.63 -15.39 -79.31
CA GLN A 261 -12.94 -15.81 -79.84
C GLN A 261 -13.39 -14.93 -81.01
N SER A 262 -13.22 -13.61 -80.92
CA SER A 262 -13.59 -12.71 -82.02
C SER A 262 -12.68 -12.85 -83.24
N SER A 263 -11.37 -13.09 -83.05
CA SER A 263 -10.45 -13.37 -84.17
C SER A 263 -10.75 -14.71 -84.86
N LEU A 264 -11.15 -15.74 -84.12
CA LEU A 264 -11.56 -17.04 -84.69
C LEU A 264 -12.85 -16.93 -85.52
N GLN A 265 -13.82 -16.14 -85.06
CA GLN A 265 -15.06 -15.89 -85.81
C GLN A 265 -14.77 -15.15 -87.13
N GLN A 266 -13.87 -14.17 -87.14
CA GLN A 266 -13.46 -13.45 -88.35
C GLN A 266 -12.68 -14.32 -89.34
N ALA A 267 -11.92 -15.32 -88.88
CA ALA A 267 -11.17 -16.24 -89.74
C ALA A 267 -12.05 -17.37 -90.33
N SER A 268 -13.28 -17.53 -89.84
CA SER A 268 -14.23 -18.58 -90.26
C SER A 268 -15.30 -18.06 -91.24
N THR A 269 -15.18 -16.79 -91.68
CA THR A 269 -16.07 -16.13 -92.64
C THR A 269 -15.30 -15.80 -93.91
#